data_AF-A0A948AJ65-F1
#
_entry.id   AF-A0A948AJ65-F1
#
_cell.length_a   1.000
_cell.length_b   1.000
_cell.length_c   1.000
_cell.angle_alpha   90.00
_cell.angle_beta   90.00
_cell.angle_gamma   90.00
#
_symmetry.space_group_name_H-M   'P 1'
#
loop_
_entity.id
_entity.type
_entity.pdbx_description
1 polymer ?
#
loop_
_entity_poly.entity_id
_entity_poly.type
_entity_poly.pdbx_seq_one_letter_code
_entity_poly.pdbx_strand_id
1 'polypeptide(L)'
;MDMQPHITPSDYLNALHQRGIALLEQGGKLRYRAARGGLSEEDLHDIAARKADILPLLHQRGEAPDSLPLSRGQEALWFLARDQPWSTDYNVVVLVARFRARLDVKKMRG
;
A
#
# COMPACT_ATOMS: atom_id res chain seq x y z
N MET A 1 20.53 -14.26 -36.38
CA MET A 1 19.43 -14.84 -35.57
C MET A 1 19.25 -13.87 -34.42
N ASP A 2 18.51 -12.81 -34.68
CA ASP A 2 18.38 -11.66 -33.78
C ASP A 2 17.59 -12.07 -32.54
N MET A 3 18.30 -12.28 -31.44
CA MET A 3 17.72 -12.38 -30.11
C MET A 3 17.38 -10.95 -29.66
N GLN A 4 16.21 -10.43 -30.05
CA GLN A 4 15.63 -9.29 -29.34
C GLN A 4 15.61 -9.68 -27.84
N PRO A 5 16.19 -8.89 -26.93
CA PRO A 5 16.06 -9.16 -25.51
C PRO A 5 14.57 -9.07 -25.18
N HIS A 6 13.91 -10.21 -24.99
CA HIS A 6 12.57 -10.27 -24.44
C HIS A 6 12.70 -9.82 -22.99
N ILE A 7 12.65 -8.51 -22.75
CA ILE A 7 12.50 -7.96 -21.39
C ILE A 7 11.24 -8.62 -20.84
N THR A 8 11.41 -9.44 -19.80
CA THR A 8 10.26 -10.13 -19.22
C THR A 8 9.32 -9.07 -18.61
N PRO A 9 8.00 -9.32 -18.56
CA PRO A 9 7.07 -8.36 -17.95
C PRO A 9 7.45 -8.02 -16.49
N SER A 10 8.05 -8.97 -15.76
CA SER A 10 8.60 -8.78 -14.42
C SER A 10 9.81 -7.84 -14.39
N ASP A 11 10.73 -7.97 -15.35
CA ASP A 11 11.90 -7.08 -15.46
C ASP A 11 11.48 -5.65 -15.81
N TYR A 12 10.47 -5.51 -16.67
CA TYR A 12 9.87 -4.21 -17.00
C TYR A 12 9.23 -3.56 -15.76
N LEU A 13 8.48 -4.30 -14.96
CA LEU A 13 7.91 -3.82 -13.69
C LEU A 13 8.99 -3.41 -12.69
N ASN A 14 10.08 -4.16 -12.61
CA ASN A 14 11.21 -3.82 -11.75
C ASN A 14 11.94 -2.56 -12.23
N ALA A 15 12.10 -2.38 -13.55
CA ALA A 15 12.69 -1.16 -14.11
C ALA A 15 11.84 0.09 -13.81
N LEU A 16 10.51 -0.02 -13.91
CA LEU A 16 9.59 1.05 -13.48
C LEU A 16 9.70 1.33 -11.98
N HIS A 17 9.78 0.28 -11.15
CA HIS A 17 9.91 0.42 -9.70
C HIS A 17 11.21 1.16 -9.29
N GLN A 18 12.34 0.84 -9.91
CA GLN A 18 13.63 1.51 -9.68
C GLN A 18 13.59 3.01 -10.05
N ARG A 19 12.73 3.38 -11.01
CA ARG A 19 12.45 4.78 -11.38
C ARG A 19 11.43 5.47 -10.45
N GLY A 20 10.95 4.78 -9.42
CA GLY A 20 9.95 5.29 -8.47
C GLY A 20 8.52 5.25 -9.00
N ILE A 21 8.26 4.48 -10.06
CA ILE A 21 6.95 4.29 -10.68
C ILE A 21 6.37 2.97 -10.17
N ALA A 22 5.20 3.03 -9.52
CA ALA A 22 4.47 1.85 -9.07
C ALA A 22 3.19 1.69 -9.88
N LEU A 23 3.01 0.54 -10.53
CA LEU A 23 1.74 0.15 -11.13
C LEU A 23 0.90 -0.61 -10.10
N LEU A 24 -0.39 -0.30 -10.06
CA LEU A 24 -1.37 -0.92 -9.17
C LEU A 24 -2.54 -1.44 -10.01
N GLU A 25 -3.11 -2.56 -9.60
CA GLU A 25 -4.37 -3.06 -10.11
C GLU A 25 -5.48 -2.64 -9.14
N GLN A 26 -6.58 -2.06 -9.66
CA GLN A 26 -7.75 -1.71 -8.87
C GLN A 26 -9.03 -1.99 -9.68
N GLY A 27 -9.67 -3.13 -9.43
CA GLY A 27 -10.99 -3.46 -10.00
C GLY A 27 -11.00 -3.66 -11.51
N GLY A 28 -9.99 -4.34 -12.05
CA GLY A 28 -9.76 -4.58 -13.48
C GLY A 28 -9.10 -3.41 -14.21
N LYS A 29 -8.73 -2.34 -13.50
CA LYS A 29 -8.10 -1.14 -14.09
C LYS A 29 -6.67 -0.98 -13.57
N LEU A 30 -5.77 -0.62 -14.49
CA LEU A 30 -4.39 -0.31 -14.17
C LEU A 30 -4.30 1.15 -13.70
N ARG A 31 -3.74 1.36 -12.51
CA ARG A 31 -3.39 2.68 -11.98
C ARG A 31 -1.87 2.78 -11.85
N TYR A 32 -1.36 4.00 -11.81
CA TYR A 32 0.06 4.25 -11.59
C TYR A 32 0.25 5.30 -10.49
N ARG A 33 1.39 5.21 -9.81
CA ARG A 33 1.90 6.20 -8.87
C ARG A 33 3.32 6.52 -9.26
N ALA A 34 3.59 7.78 -9.62
CA ALA A 34 4.91 8.24 -10.02
C ALA A 34 5.11 9.70 -9.56
N ALA A 35 6.36 10.15 -9.48
CA ALA A 35 6.65 11.57 -9.33
C ALA A 35 6.11 12.35 -10.55
N ARG A 36 5.85 13.65 -10.39
CA ARG A 36 5.32 14.49 -11.47
C ARG A 36 6.32 14.50 -12.65
N GLY A 37 5.87 14.03 -13.82
CA GLY A 37 6.72 13.86 -15.01
C GLY A 37 7.60 12.61 -15.02
N GLY A 38 7.47 11.71 -14.03
CA GLY A 38 8.24 10.46 -13.98
C GLY A 38 7.78 9.39 -14.97
N LEU A 39 6.57 9.52 -15.51
CA LEU A 39 6.00 8.63 -16.53
C LEU A 39 5.91 9.40 -17.85
N SER A 40 6.63 8.92 -18.88
CA SER A 40 6.58 9.50 -20.22
C SER A 40 5.36 8.99 -21.00
N GLU A 41 5.06 9.63 -22.12
CA GLU A 41 4.02 9.16 -23.05
C GLU A 41 4.39 7.81 -23.69
N GLU A 42 5.69 7.57 -23.91
CA GLU A 42 6.23 6.29 -24.36
C GLU A 42 6.01 5.20 -23.32
N ASP A 43 6.27 5.47 -22.03
CA ASP A 43 6.01 4.52 -20.95
C ASP A 43 4.52 4.15 -20.90
N LEU A 44 3.61 5.13 -21.08
CA LEU A 44 2.17 4.89 -21.11
C LEU A 44 1.76 4.00 -22.30
N HIS A 45 2.34 4.22 -23.47
CA HIS A 45 2.09 3.41 -24.66
C HIS A 45 2.57 1.97 -24.46
N ASP A 46 3.77 1.79 -23.92
CA ASP A 46 4.34 0.48 -23.60
C ASP A 46 3.54 -0.28 -22.55
N ILE A 47 3.09 0.42 -21.49
CA ILE A 47 2.23 -0.15 -20.46
C ILE A 47 0.88 -0.57 -21.05
N ALA A 48 0.30 0.23 -21.96
CA ALA A 48 -0.94 -0.11 -22.62
C ALA A 48 -0.81 -1.34 -23.54
N ALA A 49 0.29 -1.41 -24.31
CA ALA A 49 0.59 -2.55 -25.20
C ALA A 49 0.82 -3.86 -24.43
N ARG A 50 1.44 -3.79 -23.24
CA ARG A 50 1.76 -4.95 -22.39
C ARG A 50 0.76 -5.20 -21.26
N LYS A 51 -0.38 -4.50 -21.27
CA LYS A 51 -1.37 -4.57 -20.18
C LYS A 51 -1.83 -5.99 -19.88
N ALA A 52 -2.05 -6.80 -20.92
CA ALA A 52 -2.51 -8.18 -20.79
C ALA A 52 -1.54 -9.07 -19.99
N ASP A 53 -0.23 -8.80 -20.10
CA ASP A 53 0.81 -9.56 -19.41
C ASP A 53 1.11 -9.00 -18.01
N ILE A 54 0.95 -7.69 -17.83
CA ILE A 54 1.22 -6.99 -16.56
C ILE A 54 0.12 -7.23 -15.53
N LEU A 55 -1.15 -7.28 -15.97
CA LEU A 55 -2.30 -7.31 -15.07
C LEU A 55 -2.35 -8.58 -14.19
N PRO A 56 -2.09 -9.80 -14.70
CA PRO A 56 -2.00 -11.01 -13.87
C PRO A 56 -0.87 -10.94 -12.83
N LEU A 57 0.29 -10.36 -13.19
CA LEU A 57 1.43 -10.23 -12.28
C LEU A 57 1.15 -9.24 -11.14
N LEU A 58 0.43 -8.16 -11.43
CA LEU A 58 0.00 -7.22 -10.40
C LEU A 58 -1.10 -7.78 -9.51
N HIS A 59 -1.98 -8.64 -10.05
CA HIS A 59 -2.97 -9.37 -9.26
C HIS A 59 -2.29 -10.29 -8.25
N GLN A 60 -1.33 -11.12 -8.69
CA GLN A 60 -0.53 -11.99 -7.81
C GLN A 60 0.28 -11.22 -6.76
N ARG A 61 0.80 -10.03 -7.08
CA ARG A 61 1.52 -9.19 -6.10
C ARG A 61 0.57 -8.43 -5.14
N GLY A 62 -0.65 -8.17 -5.58
CA GLY A 62 -1.67 -7.39 -4.87
C GLY A 62 -2.58 -8.24 -3.97
N GLU A 63 -2.59 -9.55 -4.17
CA GLU A 63 -3.05 -10.52 -3.17
C GLU A 63 -2.18 -10.34 -1.92
N ALA A 64 -2.65 -9.49 -1.00
CA ALA A 64 -2.12 -9.48 0.36
C ALA A 64 -2.20 -10.93 0.85
N PRO A 65 -1.14 -11.46 1.51
CA PRO A 65 -1.19 -12.82 1.99
C PRO A 65 -2.45 -13.00 2.84
N ASP A 66 -3.21 -14.06 2.57
CA ASP A 66 -4.50 -14.37 3.22
C ASP A 66 -4.41 -14.29 4.75
N SER A 67 -3.20 -14.47 5.28
CA SER A 67 -2.84 -14.17 6.66
C SER A 67 -1.54 -13.36 6.73
N LEU A 68 -1.62 -12.13 7.23
CA LEU A 68 -0.45 -11.44 7.79
C LEU A 68 -0.29 -11.88 9.25
N PRO A 69 0.95 -12.16 9.71
CA PRO A 69 1.17 -12.39 11.13
C PRO A 69 0.71 -11.16 11.92
N LEU A 70 0.02 -11.40 13.03
CA LEU A 70 -0.34 -10.33 13.96
C LEU A 70 0.94 -9.65 14.45
N SER A 71 0.92 -8.33 14.60
CA SER A 71 1.98 -7.66 15.34
C SER A 71 1.99 -8.16 16.79
N ARG A 72 3.15 -8.12 17.47
CA ARG A 72 3.27 -8.57 18.88
C ARG A 72 2.22 -7.95 19.82
N GLY A 73 1.84 -6.69 19.58
CA GLY A 73 0.77 -6.02 20.34
C GLY A 73 -0.61 -6.60 20.05
N GLN A 74 -0.91 -6.93 18.79
CA GLN A 74 -2.15 -7.60 18.41
C GLN A 74 -2.21 -9.04 18.94
N GLU A 75 -1.10 -9.78 18.96
CA GLU A 75 -1.01 -11.12 19.56
C GLU A 75 -1.33 -11.10 21.06
N ALA A 76 -0.76 -10.13 21.80
CA ALA A 76 -1.02 -9.95 23.22
C ALA A 76 -2.50 -9.62 23.50
N LEU A 77 -3.09 -8.71 22.71
CA LEU A 77 -4.51 -8.36 22.82
C LEU A 77 -5.42 -9.54 22.47
N TRP A 78 -5.08 -10.31 21.43
CA TRP A 78 -5.82 -11.51 21.04
C TRP A 78 -5.79 -12.59 22.12
N PHE A 79 -4.66 -12.73 22.82
CA PHE A 79 -4.56 -13.63 23.97
C PHE A 79 -5.47 -13.18 25.11
N LEU A 80 -5.44 -11.89 25.47
CA LEU A 80 -6.31 -11.30 26.51
C LEU A 80 -7.80 -11.44 26.16
N ALA A 81 -8.16 -11.20 24.90
CA ALA A 81 -9.54 -11.31 24.43
C ALA A 81 -10.08 -12.76 24.47
N ARG A 82 -9.20 -13.77 24.47
CA ARG A 82 -9.60 -15.18 24.65
C ARG A 82 -9.77 -15.56 26.11
N ASP A 83 -8.90 -15.03 26.98
CA ASP A 83 -8.96 -15.28 28.42
C ASP A 83 -10.20 -14.63 29.05
N GLN A 84 -10.51 -13.39 28.66
CA GLN A 84 -11.59 -12.59 29.24
C GLN A 84 -12.45 -11.92 28.17
N PRO A 85 -13.23 -12.67 27.38
CA PRO A 85 -13.92 -12.16 26.19
C PRO A 85 -14.93 -11.03 26.45
N TRP A 86 -15.40 -10.88 27.69
CA TRP A 86 -16.36 -9.86 28.10
C TRP A 86 -15.70 -8.64 28.77
N SER A 87 -14.38 -8.64 28.94
CA SER A 87 -13.68 -7.52 29.57
C SER A 87 -13.56 -6.33 28.62
N THR A 88 -13.71 -5.14 29.18
CA THR A 88 -13.52 -3.86 28.48
C THR A 88 -12.11 -3.33 28.64
N ASP A 89 -11.25 -3.96 29.44
CA ASP A 89 -9.94 -3.42 29.85
C ASP A 89 -8.96 -3.28 28.68
N TYR A 90 -9.09 -4.15 27.68
CA TYR A 90 -8.33 -4.09 26.44
C TYR A 90 -8.99 -3.26 25.33
N ASN A 91 -10.17 -2.68 25.61
CA ASN A 91 -10.92 -1.81 24.71
C ASN A 91 -10.86 -0.36 25.21
N VAL A 92 -9.76 0.33 24.93
CA VAL A 92 -9.64 1.76 25.30
C VAL A 92 -10.48 2.61 24.34
N VAL A 93 -11.73 2.87 24.72
CA VAL A 93 -12.60 3.81 24.01
C VAL A 93 -12.26 5.23 24.49
N VAL A 94 -11.40 5.93 23.75
CA VAL A 94 -11.10 7.34 24.02
C VAL A 94 -12.17 8.22 23.35
N LEU A 95 -12.85 9.04 24.14
CA LEU A 95 -13.64 10.16 23.60
C LEU A 95 -12.69 11.15 22.91
N VAL A 96 -12.67 11.15 21.57
CA VAL A 96 -11.83 12.09 20.80
C VAL A 96 -12.56 13.42 20.66
N ALA A 97 -12.29 14.36 21.57
CA ALA A 97 -12.76 15.74 21.45
C ALA A 97 -11.71 16.60 20.71
N ARG A 98 -12.11 17.23 19.61
CA ARG A 98 -11.26 18.17 18.87
C ARG A 98 -11.69 19.60 19.16
N PHE A 99 -10.92 20.31 19.99
CA PHE A 99 -11.12 21.74 20.22
C PHE A 99 -10.61 22.54 19.01
N ARG A 100 -11.48 23.38 18.43
CA ARG A 100 -11.14 24.30 17.31
C ARG A 100 -10.96 25.75 17.78
N ALA A 101 -10.47 25.95 19.00
CA ALA A 101 -10.10 27.28 19.49
C ALA A 101 -8.62 27.57 19.18
N ARG A 102 -8.25 28.85 19.03
CA ARG A 102 -6.84 29.24 18.95
C ARG A 102 -6.18 28.98 20.31
N LEU A 103 -5.35 27.94 20.37
CA LEU A 103 -4.61 27.57 21.57
C LEU A 103 -3.47 28.57 21.81
N ASP A 104 -3.51 29.31 22.91
CA ASP A 104 -2.42 30.20 23.30
C ASP A 104 -1.31 29.41 24.01
N VAL A 105 -0.33 28.95 23.22
CA VAL A 105 0.79 28.12 23.67
C VAL A 105 1.67 28.83 24.71
N LYS A 106 1.68 30.17 24.74
CA LYS A 106 2.47 30.93 25.73
C LYS A 106 1.89 30.83 27.14
N LYS A 107 0.57 30.65 27.27
CA LYS A 107 -0.11 30.49 28.58
C LYS A 107 -0.07 29.06 29.13
N MET A 108 0.30 28.06 28.32
CA MET A 108 0.34 26.65 28.75
C MET A 108 1.72 26.17 29.23
N ARG A 109 2.73 27.04 29.24
CA ARG A 109 4.04 26.77 29.85
C ARG A 109 4.07 27.38 31.25
N GLY A 110 3.40 26.72 32.19
CA GLY A 110 3.64 26.88 33.63
C GLY A 110 4.70 25.89 34.10
#